data_AF-A0A547L479-F1
#
_entry.id   AF-A0A547L479-F1
#
_cell.length_a   1.000
_cell.length_b   1.000
_cell.length_c   1.000
_cell.angle_alpha   90.00
_cell.angle_beta   90.00
_cell.angle_gamma   90.00
#
_symmetry.space_group_name_H-M   'P 1'
#
loop_
_entity.id
_entity.type
_entity.pdbx_description
1 polymer ?
#
loop_
_entity_poly.entity_id
_entity_poly.type
_entity_poly.pdbx_seq_one_letter_code
_entity_poly.pdbx_strand_id
1 'polypeptide(L)'
;MFIAGQGLRLPLPKEAGIGNRQGVVYGIRPQHIAVGGSHAKARVQVVEPPEAQEITLTADGVDLMAEIREQPLFRPDQEVNLEIVVHKVHLFDAQSGIRIN
;
A
#
# COMPACT_ATOMS: atom_id res chain seq x y z
N MET A 1 -10.53 -9.20 -1.70
CA MET A 1 -9.76 -8.10 -2.33
C MET A 1 -10.35 -6.80 -1.82
N PHE A 2 -9.51 -5.86 -1.39
CA PHE A 2 -9.91 -4.48 -1.09
C PHE A 2 -9.88 -3.67 -2.39
N ILE A 3 -10.81 -2.73 -2.55
CA ILE A 3 -10.87 -1.83 -3.70
C ILE A 3 -10.92 -0.40 -3.17
N ALA A 4 -9.87 0.38 -3.42
CA ALA A 4 -9.84 1.80 -3.06
C ALA A 4 -10.67 2.64 -4.04
N GLY A 5 -10.93 3.91 -3.71
CA GLY A 5 -11.86 4.79 -4.44
C GLY A 5 -11.62 4.93 -5.95
N GLN A 6 -10.37 4.77 -6.40
CA GLN A 6 -9.98 4.88 -7.81
C GLN A 6 -9.79 3.52 -8.51
N GLY A 7 -10.15 2.42 -7.86
CA GLY A 7 -10.07 1.07 -8.42
C GLY A 7 -8.83 0.27 -8.03
N LEU A 8 -7.89 0.87 -7.29
CA LEU A 8 -6.71 0.18 -6.76
C LEU A 8 -7.12 -1.08 -5.98
N ARG A 9 -6.62 -2.23 -6.41
CA ARG A 9 -6.91 -3.53 -5.80
C ARG A 9 -5.76 -3.94 -4.87
N LEU A 10 -6.05 -4.15 -3.59
CA LEU A 10 -5.07 -4.60 -2.60
C LEU A 10 -5.52 -5.88 -1.89
N PRO A 11 -4.58 -6.79 -1.57
CA PRO A 11 -4.91 -8.05 -0.90
C PRO A 11 -5.49 -7.80 0.49
N LEU A 12 -6.39 -8.69 0.93
CA LEU A 12 -6.93 -8.66 2.29
C LEU A 12 -6.29 -9.76 3.15
N PRO A 13 -6.09 -9.54 4.45
CA PRO A 13 -5.82 -10.61 5.40
C PRO A 13 -6.92 -11.68 5.33
N LYS A 14 -6.55 -12.95 5.41
CA LYS A 14 -7.50 -14.08 5.39
C LYS A 14 -8.56 -13.98 6.49
N GLU A 15 -8.17 -13.44 7.64
CA GLU A 15 -9.02 -13.32 8.85
C GLU A 15 -9.84 -12.02 8.88
N ALA A 16 -9.77 -11.18 7.84
CA ALA A 16 -10.43 -9.88 7.84
C ALA A 16 -11.95 -9.95 8.09
N GLY A 17 -12.61 -11.05 7.72
CA GLY A 17 -14.03 -11.30 8.04
C GLY A 17 -15.03 -10.22 7.57
N ILE A 18 -14.59 -9.27 6.74
CA ILE A 18 -15.35 -8.05 6.42
C ILE A 18 -16.44 -8.23 5.36
N GLY A 19 -16.53 -9.39 4.72
CA GLY A 19 -17.49 -9.62 3.62
C GLY A 19 -17.44 -8.51 2.56
N ASN A 20 -18.61 -8.04 2.12
CA ASN A 20 -18.76 -6.92 1.17
C ASN A 20 -18.99 -5.57 1.88
N ARG A 21 -18.43 -5.37 3.08
CA ARG A 21 -18.59 -4.12 3.84
C ARG A 21 -18.01 -2.94 3.07
N GLN A 22 -18.80 -1.87 2.94
CA GLN A 22 -18.33 -0.57 2.46
C GLN A 22 -17.93 0.31 3.64
N GLY A 23 -17.19 1.40 3.36
CA GLY A 23 -16.71 2.28 4.42
C GLY A 23 -15.63 1.61 5.26
N VAL A 24 -14.66 0.97 4.63
CA VAL A 24 -13.49 0.37 5.28
C VAL A 24 -12.25 1.17 4.90
N VAL A 25 -11.44 1.52 5.89
CA VAL A 25 -10.13 2.13 5.70
C VAL A 25 -9.07 1.03 5.69
N TYR A 26 -8.25 1.01 4.64
CA TYR A 26 -7.13 0.09 4.50
C TYR A 26 -5.86 0.75 5.04
N GLY A 27 -5.37 0.27 6.18
CA GLY A 27 -4.15 0.75 6.81
C GLY A 27 -2.99 -0.19 6.59
N ILE A 28 -1.87 0.34 6.09
CA ILE A 28 -0.58 -0.34 6.02
C ILE A 28 0.53 0.66 6.31
N ARG A 29 1.61 0.20 6.95
CA ARG A 29 2.79 1.03 7.22
C ARG A 29 3.73 1.04 6.01
N PRO A 30 4.45 2.14 5.72
CA PRO A 30 5.34 2.23 4.57
C PRO A 30 6.36 1.09 4.45
N GLN A 31 6.99 0.68 5.55
CA GLN A 31 7.96 -0.42 5.60
C GLN A 31 7.37 -1.81 5.34
N HIS A 32 6.05 -1.93 5.24
CA HIS A 32 5.35 -3.17 4.91
C HIS A 32 4.89 -3.21 3.45
N ILE A 33 5.33 -2.24 2.64
CA ILE A 33 5.17 -2.20 1.20
C ILE A 33 6.55 -2.47 0.59
N ALA A 34 6.68 -3.53 -0.20
CA ALA A 34 7.92 -3.87 -0.88
C ALA A 34 7.79 -3.62 -2.39
N VAL A 35 8.92 -3.41 -3.05
CA VAL A 35 9.00 -3.29 -4.52
C VAL A 35 9.46 -4.61 -5.12
N GLY A 36 8.83 -5.02 -6.23
CA GLY A 36 9.10 -6.27 -6.96
C GLY A 36 7.97 -7.30 -6.93
N GLY A 37 6.78 -6.94 -6.45
CA GLY A 37 5.64 -7.84 -6.24
C GLY A 37 4.67 -8.00 -7.42
N SER A 38 3.46 -8.44 -7.10
CA SER A 38 2.37 -8.61 -8.07
C SER A 38 1.03 -7.98 -7.69
N HIS A 39 0.95 -7.33 -6.51
CA HIS A 39 -0.31 -6.83 -5.99
C HIS A 39 -0.80 -5.55 -6.67
N ALA A 40 0.12 -4.64 -7.01
CA ALA A 40 -0.23 -3.39 -7.70
C ALA A 40 0.91 -2.89 -8.58
N LYS A 41 0.56 -2.15 -9.64
CA LYS A 41 1.53 -1.34 -10.40
C LYS A 41 1.49 0.08 -9.88
N ALA A 42 2.66 0.69 -9.74
CA ALA A 42 2.78 2.06 -9.26
C ALA A 42 3.86 2.83 -10.03
N ARG A 43 3.75 4.16 -9.99
CA ARG A 43 4.76 5.08 -10.50
C ARG A 43 5.37 5.86 -9.35
N VAL A 44 6.69 5.89 -9.27
CA VAL A 44 7.43 6.70 -8.30
C VAL A 44 7.24 8.18 -8.62
N GLN A 45 6.78 8.96 -7.63
CA GLN A 45 6.59 10.40 -7.75
C GLN A 45 7.75 11.16 -7.12
N VAL A 46 8.07 10.82 -5.87
CA VAL A 46 9.09 11.49 -5.07
C VAL A 46 9.98 10.43 -4.46
N VAL A 47 11.28 10.69 -4.47
CA VAL A 47 12.29 9.86 -3.82
C VAL A 47 13.05 10.74 -2.85
N GLU A 48 12.90 10.45 -1.57
CA GLU A 48 13.69 11.06 -0.50
C GLU A 48 14.86 10.12 -0.16
N PRO A 49 16.12 10.57 -0.19
CA PRO A 49 17.27 9.73 0.14
C PRO A 49 17.72 9.84 1.62
N PRO A 50 17.29 8.90 2.48
CA PRO A 50 18.03 8.44 3.67
C PRO A 50 18.74 7.07 3.50
N GLU A 51 19.33 6.54 4.58
CA GLU A 51 19.82 5.15 4.71
C GLU A 51 18.72 4.11 4.38
N ALA A 52 17.45 4.49 4.59
CA ALA A 52 16.27 3.84 4.04
C ALA A 52 15.57 4.86 3.12
N GLN A 53 15.30 4.51 1.86
CA GLN A 53 14.66 5.41 0.90
C GLN A 53 13.17 5.54 1.23
N GLU A 54 12.70 6.76 1.45
CA GLU A 54 11.25 7.03 1.51
C GLU A 54 10.78 7.44 0.12
N ILE A 55 9.85 6.66 -0.45
CA ILE A 55 9.32 6.91 -1.79
C ILE A 55 7.81 7.12 -1.73
N THR A 56 7.35 8.19 -2.40
CA THR A 56 5.93 8.39 -2.70
C THR A 56 5.63 7.77 -4.06
N LEU A 57 4.55 7.01 -4.12
CA LEU A 57 4.14 6.18 -5.25
C LEU A 57 2.68 6.49 -5.58
N THR A 58 2.31 6.51 -6.85
CA THR A 58 0.90 6.55 -7.27
C THR A 58 0.52 5.25 -7.94
N ALA A 59 -0.52 4.58 -7.45
CA ALA A 59 -1.07 3.33 -7.98
C ALA A 59 -2.56 3.49 -8.25
N ASP A 60 -2.99 3.35 -9.51
CA ASP A 60 -4.37 3.61 -9.95
C ASP A 60 -4.93 4.94 -9.41
N GLY A 61 -4.11 6.00 -9.39
CA GLY A 61 -4.52 7.32 -8.89
C GLY A 61 -4.63 7.46 -7.36
N VAL A 62 -4.16 6.45 -6.61
CA VAL A 62 -4.04 6.50 -5.14
C VAL A 62 -2.58 6.66 -4.77
N ASP A 63 -2.28 7.64 -3.92
CA ASP A 63 -0.94 7.84 -3.40
C ASP A 63 -0.63 6.91 -2.22
N LEU A 64 0.56 6.35 -2.23
CA LEU A 64 1.11 5.44 -1.24
C LEU A 64 2.52 5.91 -0.88
N MET A 65 2.95 5.60 0.34
CA MET A 65 4.30 5.86 0.80
C MET A 65 4.94 4.55 1.19
N ALA A 66 6.16 4.28 0.71
CA ALA A 66 6.92 3.08 1.03
C ALA A 66 8.31 3.46 1.57
N GLU A 67 8.80 2.67 2.52
CA GLU A 67 10.16 2.78 3.05
C GLU A 67 10.96 1.58 2.55
N ILE A 68 11.93 1.80 1.65
CA ILE A 68 12.69 0.75 0.98
C ILE A 68 14.14 0.74 1.46
N ARG A 69 14.59 -0.43 1.90
CA ARG A 69 15.97 -0.70 2.32
C ARG A 69 16.62 -1.69 1.35
N GLU A 70 17.94 -1.64 1.25
CA GLU A 70 18.75 -2.66 0.54
C GLU A 70 18.46 -2.79 -0.97
N GLN A 71 17.84 -1.79 -1.60
CA GLN A 71 17.64 -1.71 -3.06
C GLN A 71 18.35 -0.49 -3.66
N PRO A 72 18.67 -0.51 -4.98
CA PRO A 72 19.18 0.67 -5.68
C PRO A 72 18.27 1.89 -5.53
N LEU A 73 18.83 3.08 -5.76
CA LEU A 73 18.05 4.32 -5.75
C LEU A 73 16.97 4.29 -6.84
N PHE A 74 15.73 4.54 -6.44
CA PHE A 74 14.62 4.74 -7.38
C PHE A 74 14.73 6.11 -8.05
N ARG A 75 14.05 6.25 -9.19
CA ARG A 75 13.95 7.52 -9.91
C ARG A 75 12.49 7.98 -9.98
N PRO A 76 12.22 9.29 -9.94
CA PRO A 76 10.92 9.81 -10.35
C PRO A 76 10.50 9.27 -11.71
N ASP A 77 9.20 9.08 -11.90
CA ASP A 77 8.55 8.46 -13.06
C ASP A 77 8.85 6.98 -13.32
N GLN A 78 9.69 6.34 -12.49
CA GLN A 78 9.96 4.91 -12.59
C GLN A 78 8.69 4.09 -12.29
N GLU A 79 8.37 3.15 -13.18
CA GLU A 79 7.31 2.16 -12.94
C GLU A 79 7.84 1.00 -12.10
N VAL A 80 7.10 0.63 -11.08
CA VAL A 80 7.42 -0.45 -10.15
C VAL A 80 6.20 -1.32 -9.88
N ASN A 81 6.42 -2.59 -9.57
CA ASN A 81 5.37 -3.44 -9.01
C ASN A 81 5.49 -3.45 -7.48
N LEU A 82 4.36 -3.43 -6.80
CA LEU A 82 4.28 -3.44 -5.34
C LEU A 82 3.88 -4.81 -4.83
N GLU A 83 4.50 -5.20 -3.72
CA GLU A 83 4.11 -6.30 -2.87
C GLU A 83 3.63 -5.74 -1.53
N ILE A 84 2.60 -6.34 -0.95
CA ILE A 84 1.99 -5.90 0.30
C ILE A 84 2.19 -7.04 1.28
N VAL A 85 2.81 -6.74 2.42
CA VAL A 85 2.93 -7.72 3.50
C VAL A 85 1.55 -7.88 4.15
N VAL A 86 0.73 -8.78 3.58
CA VAL A 86 -0.71 -8.89 3.85
C VAL A 86 -1.04 -9.06 5.34
N HIS A 87 -0.22 -9.80 6.08
CA HIS A 87 -0.43 -10.03 7.52
C HIS A 87 -0.10 -8.80 8.41
N LYS A 88 0.38 -7.70 7.82
CA LYS A 88 0.61 -6.40 8.48
C LYS A 88 -0.45 -5.35 8.12
N VAL A 89 -1.49 -5.75 7.40
CA VAL A 89 -2.60 -4.88 7.02
C VAL A 89 -3.59 -4.80 8.18
N HIS A 90 -4.00 -3.58 8.49
CA HIS A 90 -5.05 -3.29 9.45
C HIS A 90 -6.25 -2.67 8.74
N LEU A 91 -7.44 -3.08 9.15
CA LEU A 91 -8.70 -2.63 8.58
C LEU A 91 -9.46 -1.86 9.65
N PHE A 92 -10.04 -0.72 9.28
CA PHE A 92 -10.81 0.11 10.20
C PHE A 92 -12.17 0.43 9.59
N ASP A 93 -13.18 0.56 10.44
CA ASP A 93 -14.48 1.08 10.05
C ASP A 93 -14.36 2.61 9.85
N ALA A 94 -14.75 3.12 8.68
CA ALA A 94 -14.54 4.51 8.31
C ALA A 94 -15.41 5.50 9.11
N GLN A 95 -16.53 5.04 9.68
CA GLN A 95 -17.42 5.91 10.46
C GLN A 95 -16.95 6.02 11.91
N SER A 96 -16.60 4.89 12.52
CA SER A 96 -16.24 4.82 13.94
C SER A 96 -14.74 4.90 14.21
N GLY A 97 -13.90 4.64 13.20
CA GLY A 97 -12.45 4.50 13.37
C GLY A 97 -12.01 3.22 14.09
N ILE A 98 -12.96 2.34 14.46
CA ILE A 98 -12.67 1.11 15.19
C ILE A 98 -11.98 0.11 14.28
N ARG A 99 -10.92 -0.53 14.80
CA ARG A 99 -10.20 -1.60 14.10
C ARG A 99 -11.08 -2.85 13.99
N ILE A 100 -11.14 -3.44 12.80
CA ILE A 100 -12.00 -4.59 12.49
C ILE A 100 -11.25 -5.92 12.65
N ASN A 101 -9.91 -5.93 12.50
CA ASN A 101 -9.06 -7.14 12.57
C ASN A 101 -7.90 -7.01 13.57
#